data_AF-A0AAQ0BZR1-F1
#
_entry.id   AF-A0AAQ0BZR1-F1
#
_cell.length_a   1.000
_cell.length_b   1.000
_cell.length_c   1.000
_cell.angle_alpha   90.00
_cell.angle_beta   90.00
_cell.angle_gamma   90.00
#
_symmetry.space_group_name_H-M   'P 1'
#
loop_
_entity.id
_entity.type
_entity.pdbx_description
1 polymer ?
#
loop_
_entity_poly.entity_id
_entity_poly.type
_entity_poly.pdbx_seq_one_letter_code
_entity_poly.pdbx_strand_id
1 'polypeptide(L)' 'MILNADSQRCPLCGNDNACGLTTSPPSQGTCWCFSRPANPDALKRLPADLRNQACLCPRCLQQLHDETTPNAP' A
#
# COMPACT_ATOMS: atom_id res chain seq x y z
N MET A 1 19.66 -14.48 -10.00
CA MET A 1 18.49 -14.72 -9.12
C MET A 1 17.67 -13.45 -9.14
N ILE A 2 16.43 -13.53 -9.61
CA ILE A 2 15.57 -12.37 -9.84
C ILE A 2 15.10 -11.87 -8.47
N LEU A 3 15.66 -10.74 -8.03
CA LEU A 3 15.31 -10.10 -6.77
C LEU A 3 13.83 -9.70 -6.84
N ASN A 4 13.06 -10.30 -5.93
CA ASN A 4 11.64 -10.14 -5.72
C ASN A 4 11.18 -8.72 -6.07
N ALA A 5 10.12 -8.64 -6.88
CA ALA A 5 9.32 -7.43 -7.10
C ALA A 5 9.28 -6.64 -5.79
N ASP A 6 9.80 -5.42 -5.83
CA ASP A 6 10.21 -4.68 -4.66
C ASP A 6 9.05 -4.55 -3.67
N SER A 7 9.01 -5.47 -2.72
CA SER A 7 7.91 -5.60 -1.77
C SER A 7 7.97 -4.50 -0.72
N GLN A 8 9.02 -3.68 -0.75
CA GLN A 8 9.25 -2.51 0.08
C GLN A 8 8.90 -1.20 -0.65
N ARG A 9 8.50 -1.23 -1.92
CA ARG A 9 8.14 -0.06 -2.73
C ARG A 9 6.66 -0.09 -3.05
N CYS A 10 6.07 1.09 -2.97
CA CYS A 10 4.68 1.32 -3.28
C CYS A 10 4.47 1.19 -4.80
N PRO A 11 3.57 0.32 -5.27
CA PRO A 11 3.31 0.15 -6.70
C PRO A 11 2.67 1.38 -7.36
N LEU A 12 2.11 2.31 -6.57
CA LEU A 12 1.50 3.54 -7.07
C LEU A 12 2.50 4.68 -7.30
N CYS A 13 3.53 4.79 -6.46
CA CYS A 13 4.43 5.94 -6.49
C CYS A 13 5.93 5.56 -6.53
N GLY A 14 6.27 4.28 -6.44
CA GLY A 14 7.64 3.76 -6.41
C GLY A 14 8.40 4.02 -5.10
N ASN A 15 7.80 4.75 -4.15
CA ASN A 15 8.44 5.15 -2.91
C ASN A 15 8.36 4.05 -1.84
N ASP A 16 9.19 4.15 -0.79
CA ASP A 16 9.17 3.16 0.30
C ASP A 16 7.77 3.02 0.92
N ASN A 17 7.30 1.78 1.06
CA ASN A 17 5.98 1.47 1.60
C ASN A 17 5.98 1.30 3.12
N ALA A 18 7.15 1.35 3.76
CA ALA A 18 7.37 1.15 5.19
C ALA A 18 6.73 -0.14 5.74
N CYS A 19 6.59 -1.18 4.91
CA CYS A 19 5.89 -2.39 5.32
C CYS A 19 6.75 -3.19 6.30
N GLY A 20 6.34 -3.21 7.58
CA GLY A 20 7.03 -3.93 8.65
C GLY A 20 7.07 -5.45 8.48
N LEU A 21 6.29 -6.02 7.56
CA LEU A 21 6.37 -7.46 7.24
C LEU A 21 7.49 -7.77 6.24
N THR A 22 7.92 -6.76 5.47
CA THR A 22 8.96 -6.87 4.46
C THR A 22 10.28 -6.24 4.87
N THR A 23 10.30 -5.51 6.01
CA THR A 23 11.54 -5.00 6.60
C THR A 23 12.41 -6.15 7.10
N SER A 24 13.72 -5.92 7.17
CA SER A 24 14.68 -6.84 7.79
C SER A 24 15.39 -6.14 8.95
N PRO A 25 15.14 -6.53 10.21
CA PRO A 25 14.24 -7.61 10.63
C PRO A 25 12.75 -7.26 10.42
N PRO A 26 11.88 -8.28 10.21
CA PRO A 26 10.44 -8.04 10.16
C PRO A 26 9.96 -7.60 11.55
N SER A 27 9.09 -6.60 11.57
CA SER A 27 8.29 -6.29 12.76
C SER A 27 7.51 -7.54 13.16
N GLN A 28 7.36 -7.78 14.46
CA GLN A 28 6.75 -8.99 15.05
C GLN A 28 5.25 -9.15 14.71
N GLY A 29 4.91 -9.32 13.42
CA GLY A 29 3.55 -9.43 12.92
C GLY A 29 2.76 -8.12 12.87
N THR A 30 3.36 -6.97 13.14
CA THR A 30 2.68 -5.67 13.14
C THR A 30 3.18 -4.77 12.01
N CYS A 31 2.24 -4.31 11.17
CA CYS A 31 2.51 -3.28 10.16
C CYS A 31 1.64 -2.06 10.43
N TRP A 32 2.15 -0.86 10.15
CA TRP A 32 1.42 0.39 10.34
C TRP A 32 0.10 0.42 9.56
N CYS A 33 0.01 -0.28 8.43
CA CYS A 33 -1.19 -0.34 7.61
C CYS A 33 -2.36 -1.04 8.32
N PHE A 34 -2.10 -1.91 9.30
CA PHE A 34 -3.15 -2.58 10.07
C PHE A 34 -3.95 -1.60 10.95
N SER A 35 -3.32 -0.50 11.36
CA SER A 35 -3.98 0.59 12.11
C SER A 35 -4.62 1.64 11.19
N ARG A 36 -4.54 1.47 9.86
CA ARG A 36 -4.99 2.44 8.86
C ARG A 36 -5.80 1.73 7.75
N PRO A 37 -7.09 1.45 7.98
CA PRO A 37 -7.93 0.87 6.94
C PRO A 37 -8.12 1.84 5.76
N ALA A 38 -7.89 1.34 4.53
CA ALA A 38 -8.22 2.06 3.30
C ALA A 38 -9.66 1.78 2.86
N ASN A 39 -10.22 2.65 2.03
CA ASN A 39 -11.54 2.44 1.46
C ASN A 39 -11.51 1.22 0.50
N PRO A 40 -12.30 0.16 0.75
CA PRO A 40 -12.32 -1.03 -0.11
C PRO A 40 -12.77 -0.69 -1.54
N ASP A 41 -13.59 0.34 -1.72
CA ASP A 41 -14.04 0.75 -3.05
C ASP A 41 -12.92 1.43 -3.85
N ALA A 42 -12.09 2.23 -3.20
CA ALA A 42 -10.89 2.82 -3.82
C ALA A 42 -9.85 1.73 -4.18
N LEU A 43 -9.68 0.72 -3.31
CA LEU A 43 -8.85 -0.45 -3.65
C LEU A 43 -9.40 -1.23 -4.86
N LYS A 44 -10.72 -1.30 -5.01
CA LYS A 44 -11.43 -1.85 -6.20
C LYS A 44 -11.38 -0.96 -7.45
N ARG A 45 -10.81 0.24 -7.38
CA ARG A 45 -10.48 1.07 -8.56
C ARG A 45 -9.05 0.93 -9.04
N LEU A 46 -8.14 0.42 -8.19
CA LEU A 46 -6.75 0.16 -8.60
C LEU A 46 -6.64 -0.77 -9.82
N PRO A 47 -5.62 -0.62 -10.68
CA PRO A 47 -5.36 -1.58 -11.75
C PRO A 47 -5.17 -2.98 -11.15
N ALA A 48 -5.73 -4.01 -11.81
CA ALA A 48 -5.56 -5.39 -11.35
C ALA A 48 -4.09 -5.81 -11.27
N ASP A 49 -3.25 -5.24 -12.14
CA ASP A 49 -1.81 -5.40 -12.09
C ASP A 49 -1.27 -4.95 -10.72
N LEU A 50 -1.60 -3.74 -10.24
CA LEU A 50 -1.08 -3.22 -8.97
C LEU A 50 -1.68 -3.87 -7.71
N ARG A 51 -2.75 -4.65 -7.85
CA ARG A 51 -3.39 -5.34 -6.72
C ARG A 51 -2.58 -6.57 -6.32
N ASN A 52 -2.47 -6.79 -5.01
CA ASN A 52 -1.78 -7.95 -4.43
C ASN A 52 -0.29 -8.07 -4.80
N GLN A 53 0.33 -7.04 -5.40
CA GLN A 53 1.78 -7.04 -5.69
C GLN A 53 2.62 -6.62 -4.49
N ALA A 54 2.27 -5.50 -3.84
CA ALA A 54 3.02 -4.94 -2.70
C ALA A 54 2.14 -4.06 -1.82
N CYS A 55 2.60 -3.74 -0.61
CA CYS A 55 1.92 -2.80 0.28
C CYS A 55 2.01 -1.37 -0.26
N LEU A 56 0.95 -0.60 -0.02
CA LEU A 56 0.91 0.83 -0.34
C LEU A 56 1.62 1.63 0.75
N CYS A 57 2.31 2.71 0.38
CA CYS A 57 2.92 3.62 1.35
C CYS A 57 1.86 4.45 2.12
N PRO A 58 2.22 5.06 3.27
CA PRO A 58 1.30 5.85 4.10
C PRO A 58 0.59 6.95 3.32
N ARG A 59 1.29 7.60 2.39
CA ARG A 59 0.74 8.66 1.54
C ARG A 59 -0.35 8.12 0.62
N CYS A 60 -0.06 7.06 -0.13
CA CYS A 60 -1.03 6.48 -1.07
C CYS A 60 -2.20 5.83 -0.33
N LEU A 61 -1.95 5.15 0.79
CA LEU A 61 -3.02 4.56 1.61
C LEU A 61 -3.93 5.65 2.21
N GLN A 62 -3.37 6.78 2.62
CA GLN A 62 -4.14 7.93 3.09
C GLN A 62 -5.00 8.55 1.97
N GLN A 63 -4.50 8.64 0.75
CA GLN A 63 -5.31 9.10 -0.39
C GLN A 63 -6.51 8.17 -0.65
N LEU A 64 -6.30 6.85 -0.58
CA LEU A 64 -7.40 5.89 -0.71
C LEU A 64 -8.37 5.91 0.47
N HIS A 65 -7.93 6.34 1.66
CA HIS A 65 -8.81 6.58 2.79
C HIS A 65 -9.66 7.85 2.58
N ASP A 66 -9.07 8.90 2.01
CA ASP A 66 -9.72 10.19 1.76
C ASP A 66 -10.72 10.18 0.58
N GLU A 67 -10.50 9.33 -0.44
CA GLU A 67 -11.40 9.15 -1.60
C GLU A 67 -12.83 8.67 -1.22
N THR A 68 -13.09 8.45 0.07
CA THR A 68 -14.44 8.28 0.63
C THR A 68 -15.32 9.53 0.45
N THR A 69 -14.72 10.70 0.20
CA THR A 69 -15.43 11.86 -0.35
C THR A 69 -15.18 11.89 -1.85
N PRO A 70 -16.21 11.79 -2.71
CA PRO A 70 -15.99 11.98 -4.14
C PRO A 70 -15.40 13.37 -4.34
N ASN A 71 -14.10 13.42 -4.66
CA ASN A 71 -13.46 14.62 -5.14
C ASN A 71 -13.99 14.83 -6.57
N ALA A 72 -15.19 15.41 -6.66
CA ALA A 72 -15.61 16.21 -7.81
C ALA A 72 -14.82 17.52 -7.72
N PRO A 73 -14.14 17.97 -8.79
CA PRO A 73 -14.77 18.31 -10.07
C PRO A 73 -14.47 17.40 -11.26
#